data_AF-A0A1E3T5K5-F1
#
_entry.id   AF-A0A1E3T5K5-F1
#
_cell.length_a   1.000
_cell.length_b   1.000
_cell.length_c   1.000
_cell.angle_alpha   90.00
_cell.angle_beta   90.00
_cell.angle_gamma   90.00
#
_symmetry.space_group_name_H-M   'P 1'
#
loop_
_entity.id
_entity.type
_entity.pdbx_description
1 polymer ?
#
loop_
_entity_poly.entity_id
_entity_poly.type
_entity_poly.pdbx_seq_one_letter_code
_entity_poly.pdbx_strand_id
1 'polypeptide(L)'
;MKAVKVAVAAAITLAPLSAIVSSGVAQASPCAGAGSNPVSCQHCLFYVQAYHTANVCYAPAPRPAPAPSSTVPIQIPEPPPVPPPSSTRPAPTPVQTPKINPSRPGTPRNISVVTPPKKLEAPAQAIAAAKAAPEARLNPADPPRPPTPTDFNQQVQNVINAHSDNIELIKADNKALVRPRHWEFVDYDQYHRPTLYNPLGQAMTFRYSYAGASREAYLPAGGRIVLDAGTVGLVPFTAVSESYLAAGSFYGGAFVPPDNWQGPPPPGYAAPAPPTLYQNVSAEIPAVVQTVQIGQVAVVGHDDSQPPGSQDTFLLDDSTLAWGQVNDPSSSTQIKVAKSQSLPGFGPTDNGSFLFALAAPGEPNQAAPPAPSQPWWPSALGFGLLGIAVVAVSSLLNRRKDNADDTSDSVTDSRHSKN
;
A
#
# COMPACT_ATOMS: atom_id res chain seq x y z
N MET A 1 -50.68 -54.16 -28.52
CA MET A 1 -51.87 -54.37 -27.67
C MET A 1 -51.44 -54.38 -26.22
N LYS A 2 -52.20 -53.67 -25.37
CA LYS A 2 -52.46 -53.86 -23.93
C LYS A 2 -51.31 -54.23 -22.97
N ALA A 3 -51.20 -53.35 -21.97
CA ALA A 3 -50.59 -53.56 -20.66
C ALA A 3 -51.20 -54.75 -19.87
N VAL A 4 -50.48 -55.24 -18.85
CA VAL A 4 -50.76 -55.02 -17.41
C VAL A 4 -49.86 -55.91 -16.52
N LYS A 5 -49.09 -55.23 -15.67
CA LYS A 5 -48.74 -55.42 -14.25
C LYS A 5 -48.86 -56.81 -13.59
N VAL A 6 -47.81 -57.18 -12.85
CA VAL A 6 -47.93 -57.69 -11.47
C VAL A 6 -46.87 -57.04 -10.59
N ALA A 7 -47.30 -56.47 -9.47
CA ALA A 7 -46.50 -55.87 -8.42
C ALA A 7 -46.24 -56.88 -7.31
N VAL A 8 -45.05 -56.84 -6.69
CA VAL A 8 -44.81 -57.39 -5.35
C VAL A 8 -44.09 -56.33 -4.54
N ALA A 9 -44.73 -55.94 -3.44
CA ALA A 9 -44.24 -54.99 -2.46
C ALA A 9 -43.33 -55.68 -1.44
N ALA A 10 -42.16 -55.11 -1.17
CA ALA A 10 -41.35 -55.42 -0.01
C ALA A 10 -41.15 -54.12 0.78
N ALA A 11 -41.75 -54.06 1.96
CA ALA A 11 -41.62 -52.96 2.90
C ALA A 11 -40.26 -53.06 3.61
N ILE A 12 -39.40 -52.06 3.43
CA ILE A 12 -38.20 -51.86 4.24
C ILE A 12 -38.46 -50.66 5.13
N THR A 13 -38.56 -50.91 6.43
CA THR A 13 -38.67 -49.90 7.49
C THR A 13 -37.36 -49.13 7.61
N LEU A 14 -37.34 -47.87 7.17
CA LEU A 14 -36.27 -46.92 7.43
C LEU A 14 -36.59 -46.14 8.72
N ALA A 15 -35.78 -46.35 9.77
CA ALA A 15 -35.76 -45.48 10.93
C ALA A 15 -35.08 -44.15 10.56
N PRO A 16 -35.59 -42.98 11.00
CA PRO A 16 -34.90 -41.72 10.80
C PRO A 16 -33.75 -41.59 11.80
N LEU A 17 -32.52 -41.83 11.35
CA LEU A 17 -31.33 -41.33 12.04
C LEU A 17 -31.24 -39.83 11.79
N SER A 18 -31.84 -39.06 12.70
CA SER A 18 -31.61 -37.62 12.82
C SER A 18 -30.18 -37.39 13.30
N ALA A 19 -29.22 -37.39 12.38
CA ALA A 19 -27.92 -36.80 12.63
C ALA A 19 -28.09 -35.27 12.62
N ILE A 20 -28.34 -34.70 13.79
CA ILE A 20 -28.16 -33.27 14.02
C ILE A 20 -26.66 -33.02 13.93
N VAL A 21 -26.18 -32.68 12.73
CA VAL A 21 -24.87 -32.05 12.59
C VAL A 21 -25.05 -30.63 13.10
N SER A 22 -24.75 -30.41 14.38
CA SER A 22 -24.67 -29.07 14.95
C SER A 22 -23.44 -28.36 14.37
N SER A 23 -23.54 -27.85 13.14
CA SER A 23 -22.60 -26.89 12.58
C SER A 23 -22.90 -25.52 13.19
N GLY A 24 -22.48 -25.36 14.43
CA GLY A 24 -22.71 -24.15 15.21
C GLY A 24 -21.63 -24.00 16.26
N VAL A 25 -20.36 -24.12 15.87
CA VAL A 25 -19.29 -23.68 16.76
C VAL A 25 -19.31 -22.16 16.68
N ALA A 26 -19.98 -21.53 17.64
CA ALA A 26 -19.76 -20.12 17.94
C ALA A 26 -18.24 -19.93 18.02
N GLN A 27 -17.69 -19.03 17.20
CA GLN A 27 -16.27 -18.73 17.21
C GLN A 27 -15.90 -18.36 18.66
N ALA A 28 -15.15 -19.23 19.33
CA ALA A 28 -14.80 -19.03 20.73
C ALA A 28 -14.05 -17.71 20.90
N SER A 29 -14.14 -17.11 22.08
CA SER A 29 -13.23 -16.01 22.39
C SER A 29 -11.80 -16.58 22.38
N PRO A 30 -10.78 -15.82 21.95
CA PRO A 30 -9.42 -16.32 21.84
C PRO A 30 -8.93 -17.04 23.10
N CYS A 31 -9.40 -16.61 24.27
CA CYS A 31 -9.03 -17.14 25.59
C CYS A 31 -10.11 -17.96 26.31
N ALA A 32 -11.36 -18.03 25.85
CA ALA A 32 -12.41 -18.78 26.56
C ALA A 32 -13.49 -19.39 25.64
N GLY A 33 -14.00 -20.57 26.04
CA GLY A 33 -15.03 -21.31 25.32
C GLY A 33 -14.49 -22.43 24.41
N ALA A 34 -15.40 -23.20 23.82
CA ALA A 34 -15.05 -24.34 22.98
C ALA A 34 -14.46 -23.88 21.65
N GLY A 35 -13.14 -24.08 21.47
CA GLY A 35 -12.37 -23.58 20.33
C GLY A 35 -11.33 -22.52 20.67
N SER A 36 -11.18 -22.15 21.95
CA SER A 36 -10.06 -21.32 22.39
C SER A 36 -8.73 -22.04 22.17
N ASN A 37 -7.69 -21.26 21.85
CA ASN A 37 -6.36 -21.77 21.56
C ASN A 37 -5.35 -20.94 22.36
N PRO A 38 -4.44 -21.56 23.14
CA PRO A 38 -3.45 -20.85 23.94
C PRO A 38 -2.61 -19.88 23.12
N VAL A 39 -2.26 -20.21 21.87
CA VAL A 39 -1.49 -19.31 20.99
C VAL A 39 -2.31 -18.08 20.60
N SER A 40 -3.58 -18.26 20.22
CA SER A 40 -4.49 -17.17 19.88
C SER A 40 -4.82 -16.30 21.09
N CYS A 41 -4.99 -16.91 22.26
CA CYS A 41 -5.15 -16.20 23.52
C CYS A 41 -3.93 -15.34 23.85
N GLN A 42 -2.73 -15.94 23.79
CA GLN A 42 -1.48 -15.25 24.08
C GLN A 42 -1.24 -14.09 23.09
N HIS A 43 -1.55 -14.27 21.80
CA HIS A 43 -1.49 -13.19 20.82
C HIS A 43 -2.50 -12.08 21.15
N CYS A 44 -3.76 -12.42 21.42
CA CYS A 44 -4.76 -11.42 21.77
C CYS A 44 -4.34 -10.61 23.01
N LEU A 45 -3.89 -11.28 24.06
CA LEU A 45 -3.41 -10.62 25.28
C LEU A 45 -2.16 -9.77 25.03
N PHE A 46 -1.23 -10.25 24.19
CA PHE A 46 -0.09 -9.47 23.76
C PHE A 46 -0.51 -8.17 23.07
N TYR A 47 -1.53 -8.20 22.20
CA TYR A 47 -2.00 -6.98 21.54
C TYR A 47 -2.77 -6.05 22.46
N VAL A 48 -3.55 -6.58 23.39
CA VAL A 48 -4.16 -5.78 24.47
C VAL A 48 -3.06 -5.08 25.27
N GLN A 49 -1.97 -5.77 25.59
CA GLN A 49 -0.86 -5.20 26.35
C GLN A 49 -0.02 -4.22 25.51
N ALA A 50 0.36 -4.58 24.29
CA ALA A 50 1.22 -3.78 23.43
C ALA A 50 0.51 -2.53 22.91
N TYR A 51 -0.77 -2.65 22.55
CA TYR A 51 -1.54 -1.58 21.90
C TYR A 51 -2.64 -0.99 22.78
N HIS A 52 -2.78 -1.42 24.04
CA HIS A 52 -3.78 -0.89 24.98
C HIS A 52 -5.21 -0.90 24.41
N THR A 53 -5.50 -1.89 23.56
CA THR A 53 -6.82 -2.06 22.95
C THR A 53 -7.82 -2.62 23.97
N ALA A 54 -9.12 -2.50 23.68
CA ALA A 54 -10.15 -3.08 24.52
C ALA A 54 -9.91 -4.60 24.70
N ASN A 55 -9.93 -5.08 25.94
CA ASN A 55 -9.72 -6.50 26.25
C ASN A 55 -10.94 -7.34 25.87
N VAL A 56 -11.03 -7.68 24.58
CA VAL A 56 -12.04 -8.57 24.00
C VAL A 56 -11.60 -10.03 23.99
N CYS A 57 -10.41 -10.35 24.51
CA CYS A 57 -9.82 -11.69 24.43
C CYS A 57 -10.63 -12.76 25.17
N TYR A 58 -11.39 -12.35 26.19
CA TYR A 58 -12.31 -13.19 26.94
C TYR A 58 -13.78 -12.97 26.58
N ALA A 59 -14.09 -11.96 25.75
CA ALA A 59 -15.46 -11.60 25.40
C ALA A 59 -16.04 -12.56 24.34
N PRO A 60 -17.31 -12.98 24.45
CA PRO A 60 -17.94 -13.86 23.46
C PRO A 60 -17.97 -13.17 22.07
N ALA A 61 -17.59 -13.89 21.02
CA ALA A 61 -17.48 -13.32 19.69
C ALA A 61 -18.84 -12.81 19.15
N PRO A 62 -18.90 -11.65 18.48
CA PRO A 62 -20.04 -11.25 17.66
C PRO A 62 -20.27 -12.26 16.51
N ARG A 63 -21.53 -12.48 16.15
CA ARG A 63 -21.99 -13.49 15.19
C ARG A 63 -21.35 -13.26 13.79
N PRO A 64 -20.70 -14.26 13.16
CA PRO A 64 -20.09 -14.09 11.84
C PRO A 64 -21.10 -14.05 10.69
N ALA A 65 -20.80 -13.22 9.68
CA ALA A 65 -21.21 -13.45 8.29
C ALA A 65 -20.30 -14.54 7.66
N PRO A 66 -20.74 -15.29 6.63
CA PRO A 66 -20.01 -16.45 6.14
C PRO A 66 -18.76 -16.07 5.34
N ALA A 67 -17.64 -16.75 5.60
CA ALA A 67 -16.39 -16.65 4.83
C ALA A 67 -16.19 -17.89 3.93
N PRO A 68 -15.58 -17.73 2.73
CA PRO A 68 -15.26 -18.84 1.85
C PRO A 68 -13.99 -19.59 2.28
N SER A 69 -13.97 -20.90 2.01
CA SER A 69 -12.87 -21.82 2.34
C SER A 69 -11.78 -21.82 1.27
N SER A 70 -10.50 -21.84 1.67
CA SER A 70 -9.44 -22.46 0.87
C SER A 70 -8.29 -22.91 1.77
N THR A 71 -7.79 -24.13 1.52
CA THR A 71 -6.73 -24.80 2.27
C THR A 71 -5.69 -25.30 1.27
N VAL A 72 -4.45 -24.79 1.34
CA VAL A 72 -3.26 -25.46 0.80
C VAL A 72 -2.04 -25.04 1.66
N PRO A 73 -1.16 -25.97 2.08
CA PRO A 73 0.07 -25.61 2.80
C PRO A 73 1.25 -25.40 1.83
N ILE A 74 2.09 -24.39 2.09
CA ILE A 74 3.38 -24.18 1.41
C ILE A 74 4.50 -24.11 2.45
N GLN A 75 5.58 -24.87 2.23
CA GLN A 75 6.79 -24.83 3.04
C GLN A 75 7.70 -23.66 2.64
N ILE A 76 8.36 -23.04 3.63
CA ILE A 76 9.27 -21.90 3.47
C ILE A 76 10.70 -22.34 3.85
N PRO A 77 11.74 -22.06 3.03
CA PRO A 77 13.14 -22.33 3.39
C PRO A 77 13.70 -21.34 4.43
N GLU A 78 14.59 -21.83 5.29
CA GLU A 78 15.21 -21.05 6.37
C GLU A 78 16.35 -20.12 5.86
N PRO A 79 16.38 -18.85 6.28
CA PRO A 79 17.46 -17.91 5.94
C PRO A 79 18.69 -18.03 6.85
N PRO A 80 19.90 -17.67 6.37
CA PRO A 80 21.15 -17.84 7.10
C PRO A 80 21.33 -16.87 8.28
N PRO A 81 22.25 -17.16 9.23
CA PRO A 81 22.39 -16.38 10.46
C PRO A 81 23.06 -15.02 10.23
N VAL A 82 22.55 -13.99 10.92
CA VAL A 82 23.09 -12.63 10.94
C VAL A 82 24.06 -12.46 12.13
N PRO A 83 25.24 -11.83 11.96
CA PRO A 83 26.21 -11.61 13.04
C PRO A 83 25.74 -10.56 14.08
N PRO A 84 26.32 -10.58 15.30
CA PRO A 84 25.85 -9.77 16.42
C PRO A 84 26.18 -8.26 16.29
N PRO A 85 25.39 -7.38 16.93
CA PRO A 85 25.58 -5.94 16.84
C PRO A 85 26.75 -5.45 17.70
N SER A 86 27.64 -4.67 17.10
CA SER A 86 28.63 -3.86 17.81
C SER A 86 27.94 -2.68 18.49
N SER A 87 27.93 -2.69 19.82
CA SER A 87 27.46 -1.59 20.65
C SER A 87 28.57 -0.57 20.89
N THR A 88 28.44 0.62 20.33
CA THR A 88 29.06 1.83 20.88
C THR A 88 28.18 3.00 20.51
N ARG A 89 27.46 3.55 21.49
CA ARG A 89 26.62 4.75 21.37
C ARG A 89 27.49 5.98 21.64
N PRO A 90 27.72 6.88 20.67
CA PRO A 90 28.13 8.25 20.95
C PRO A 90 26.89 9.09 21.31
N ALA A 91 27.11 10.17 22.07
CA ALA A 91 26.12 11.20 22.35
C ALA A 91 25.54 11.81 21.05
N PRO A 92 24.29 12.30 21.05
CA PRO A 92 23.69 12.87 19.84
C PRO A 92 24.36 14.21 19.51
N THR A 93 25.32 14.17 18.60
CA THR A 93 25.69 15.35 17.81
C THR A 93 24.48 15.68 16.93
N PRO A 94 24.03 16.94 16.85
CA PRO A 94 23.05 17.34 15.85
C PRO A 94 23.65 17.00 14.49
N VAL A 95 22.99 16.12 13.73
CA VAL A 95 23.34 15.92 12.32
C VAL A 95 23.13 17.27 11.67
N GLN A 96 24.21 17.96 11.30
CA GLN A 96 24.10 19.23 10.59
C GLN A 96 23.51 18.94 9.22
N THR A 97 22.19 19.06 9.10
CA THR A 97 21.54 19.04 7.82
C THR A 97 21.95 20.29 7.04
N PRO A 98 22.27 20.17 5.75
CA PRO A 98 22.52 21.32 4.87
C PRO A 98 21.42 22.38 4.99
N LYS A 99 21.81 23.65 5.01
CA LYS A 99 20.85 24.76 5.10
C LYS A 99 20.50 25.25 3.71
N ILE A 100 19.21 25.23 3.35
CA ILE A 100 18.74 25.81 2.09
C ILE A 100 18.87 27.33 2.15
N ASN A 101 19.54 27.89 1.15
CA ASN A 101 19.74 29.34 1.02
C ASN A 101 18.42 30.06 0.68
N PRO A 102 18.23 31.31 1.15
CA PRO A 102 17.05 32.09 0.76
C PRO A 102 17.03 32.35 -0.75
N SER A 103 15.83 32.50 -1.32
CA SER A 103 15.67 32.83 -2.73
C SER A 103 16.30 34.19 -3.05
N ARG A 104 16.94 34.29 -4.22
CA ARG A 104 17.58 35.53 -4.66
C ARG A 104 16.53 36.63 -4.95
N PRO A 105 16.81 37.90 -4.62
CA PRO A 105 16.01 39.02 -5.11
C PRO A 105 16.00 39.04 -6.65
N GLY A 106 14.82 38.93 -7.26
CA GLY A 106 14.65 38.94 -8.72
C GLY A 106 14.51 37.57 -9.38
N THR A 107 14.42 36.47 -8.62
CA THR A 107 14.06 35.15 -9.18
C THR A 107 12.71 35.24 -9.92
N PRO A 108 12.57 34.66 -11.13
CA PRO A 108 11.32 34.68 -11.87
C PRO A 108 10.17 34.17 -11.00
N ARG A 109 9.09 34.94 -10.88
CA ARG A 109 7.87 34.51 -10.15
C ARG A 109 6.95 33.62 -10.96
N ASN A 110 7.26 33.42 -12.24
CA ASN A 110 6.44 32.64 -13.18
C ASN A 110 7.01 31.22 -13.34
N ILE A 111 7.21 30.54 -12.21
CA ILE A 111 7.70 29.16 -12.14
C ILE A 111 6.49 28.25 -11.87
N SER A 112 6.46 27.07 -12.50
CA SER A 112 5.39 26.10 -12.27
C SER A 112 5.44 25.60 -10.82
N VAL A 113 4.30 25.63 -10.13
CA VAL A 113 4.22 25.30 -8.70
C VAL A 113 3.73 23.87 -8.56
N VAL A 114 4.51 23.06 -7.85
CA VAL A 114 4.12 21.70 -7.44
C VAL A 114 2.87 21.82 -6.59
N THR A 115 1.80 21.16 -7.01
CA THR A 115 0.59 21.10 -6.19
C THR A 115 0.93 20.34 -4.89
N PRO A 116 0.52 20.82 -3.70
CA PRO A 116 0.71 20.11 -2.43
C PRO A 116 -0.33 18.99 -2.24
N PRO A 117 0.01 17.85 -1.60
CA PRO A 117 -0.89 16.71 -1.44
C PRO A 117 -2.17 17.12 -0.72
N LYS A 118 -3.30 16.50 -1.09
CA LYS A 118 -4.54 16.69 -0.35
C LYS A 118 -4.40 16.07 1.03
N LYS A 119 -4.93 16.75 2.04
CA LYS A 119 -5.01 16.21 3.39
C LYS A 119 -5.89 14.97 3.43
N LEU A 120 -5.61 14.10 4.39
CA LEU A 120 -6.46 12.99 4.72
C LEU A 120 -7.62 13.49 5.59
N GLU A 121 -8.83 13.44 5.05
CA GLU A 121 -10.02 13.93 5.76
C GLU A 121 -10.47 12.94 6.84
N ALA A 122 -10.84 13.47 8.02
CA ALA A 122 -11.46 12.69 9.08
C ALA A 122 -12.46 13.54 9.88
N PRO A 123 -13.55 12.94 10.43
CA PRO A 123 -14.50 13.68 11.25
C PRO A 123 -13.85 14.26 12.51
N ALA A 124 -14.16 15.51 12.85
CA ALA A 124 -13.60 16.18 14.04
C ALA A 124 -13.83 15.40 15.35
N GLN A 125 -14.99 14.76 15.49
CA GLN A 125 -15.28 13.89 16.64
C GLN A 125 -14.37 12.66 16.69
N ALA A 126 -14.06 12.05 15.55
CA ALA A 126 -13.17 10.90 15.49
C ALA A 126 -11.71 11.31 15.76
N ILE A 127 -11.30 12.49 15.31
CA ILE A 127 -10.00 13.11 15.66
C ILE A 127 -9.89 13.28 17.18
N ALA A 128 -10.89 13.90 17.81
CA ALA A 128 -10.90 14.10 19.25
C ALA A 128 -10.88 12.76 20.02
N ALA A 129 -11.65 11.76 19.55
CA ALA A 129 -11.69 10.44 20.16
C ALA A 129 -10.34 9.70 20.05
N ALA A 130 -9.71 9.72 18.87
CA ALA A 130 -8.40 9.11 18.66
C ALA A 130 -7.30 9.80 19.46
N LYS A 131 -7.33 11.14 19.57
CA LYS A 131 -6.42 11.90 20.45
C LYS A 131 -6.59 11.55 21.92
N ALA A 132 -7.81 11.23 22.37
CA ALA A 132 -8.09 10.84 23.75
C ALA A 132 -7.91 9.34 24.03
N ALA A 133 -7.62 8.54 23.00
CA ALA A 133 -7.47 7.09 23.15
C ALA A 133 -6.29 6.73 24.08
N PRO A 134 -6.37 5.58 24.76
CA PRO A 134 -5.25 5.05 25.54
C PRO A 134 -3.96 4.99 24.71
N GLU A 135 -2.85 5.40 25.32
CA GLU A 135 -1.56 5.46 24.66
C GLU A 135 -0.87 4.10 24.70
N ALA A 136 -0.54 3.58 23.52
CA ALA A 136 0.38 2.46 23.39
C ALA A 136 1.81 2.98 23.18
N ARG A 137 2.72 2.66 24.10
CA ARG A 137 4.12 3.08 23.99
C ARG A 137 4.92 2.07 23.17
N LEU A 138 5.59 2.55 22.10
CA LEU A 138 6.32 1.71 21.15
C LEU A 138 7.77 2.18 21.02
N ASN A 139 8.69 1.21 20.92
CA ASN A 139 10.04 1.46 20.44
C ASN A 139 10.01 1.53 18.90
N PRO A 140 10.30 2.69 18.26
CA PRO A 140 10.25 2.79 16.80
C PRO A 140 11.33 1.98 16.09
N ALA A 141 12.42 1.62 16.78
CA ALA A 141 13.48 0.77 16.23
C ALA A 141 13.13 -0.73 16.27
N ASP A 142 12.15 -1.14 17.06
CA ASP A 142 11.69 -2.53 17.16
C ASP A 142 10.18 -2.55 17.48
N PRO A 143 9.32 -2.12 16.54
CA PRO A 143 7.90 -2.06 16.77
C PRO A 143 7.30 -3.47 16.90
N PRO A 144 6.28 -3.67 17.75
CA PRO A 144 5.55 -4.93 17.79
C PRO A 144 4.96 -5.26 16.42
N ARG A 145 4.94 -6.55 16.08
CA ARG A 145 4.32 -7.02 14.83
C ARG A 145 2.80 -6.77 14.86
N PRO A 146 2.16 -6.53 13.71
CA PRO A 146 0.72 -6.36 13.65
C PRO A 146 -0.05 -7.61 14.13
N PRO A 147 -1.31 -7.46 14.60
CA PRO A 147 -2.19 -8.56 14.99
C PRO A 147 -2.42 -9.62 13.93
N THR A 148 -2.56 -9.17 12.70
CA THR A 148 -2.67 -10.03 11.53
C THR A 148 -1.45 -9.76 10.68
N PRO A 149 -0.65 -10.78 10.31
CA PRO A 149 0.42 -10.59 9.34
C PRO A 149 -0.18 -10.06 8.03
N THR A 150 0.09 -8.80 7.75
CA THR A 150 -0.29 -8.16 6.49
C THR A 150 0.96 -7.86 5.71
N ASP A 151 1.01 -8.29 4.46
CA ASP A 151 2.07 -7.85 3.54
C ASP A 151 1.79 -6.40 3.15
N PHE A 152 2.59 -5.48 3.68
CA PHE A 152 2.50 -4.05 3.37
C PHE A 152 2.59 -3.79 1.86
N ASN A 153 3.43 -4.53 1.13
CA ASN A 153 3.56 -4.35 -0.32
C ASN A 153 2.23 -4.69 -1.00
N GLN A 154 1.62 -5.81 -0.61
CA GLN A 154 0.31 -6.21 -1.13
C GLN A 154 -0.79 -5.22 -0.76
N GLN A 155 -0.78 -4.67 0.45
CA GLN A 155 -1.75 -3.65 0.87
C GLN A 155 -1.67 -2.40 0.00
N VAL A 156 -0.45 -1.88 -0.25
CA VAL A 156 -0.28 -0.73 -1.13
C VAL A 156 -0.78 -1.03 -2.54
N GLN A 157 -0.43 -2.19 -3.10
CA GLN A 157 -0.92 -2.58 -4.42
C GLN A 157 -2.45 -2.72 -4.48
N ASN A 158 -3.07 -3.24 -3.42
CA ASN A 158 -4.53 -3.37 -3.33
C ASN A 158 -5.21 -2.00 -3.38
N VAL A 159 -4.74 -1.02 -2.59
CA VAL A 159 -5.31 0.35 -2.59
C VAL A 159 -5.17 1.00 -3.96
N ILE A 160 -4.03 0.81 -4.61
CA ILE A 160 -3.75 1.35 -5.95
C ILE A 160 -4.68 0.71 -7.00
N ASN A 161 -4.76 -0.62 -7.03
CA ASN A 161 -5.58 -1.35 -7.99
C ASN A 161 -7.07 -1.10 -7.80
N ALA A 162 -7.51 -0.91 -6.54
CA ALA A 162 -8.88 -0.55 -6.22
C ALA A 162 -9.26 0.88 -6.67
N HIS A 163 -8.29 1.69 -7.13
CA HIS A 163 -8.49 3.10 -7.50
C HIS A 163 -9.23 3.86 -6.39
N SER A 164 -8.79 3.67 -5.14
CA SER A 164 -9.43 4.30 -3.99
C SER A 164 -9.52 5.82 -4.18
N ASP A 165 -10.65 6.43 -3.82
CA ASP A 165 -10.82 7.89 -3.83
C ASP A 165 -9.79 8.60 -2.92
N ASN A 166 -9.13 7.85 -2.05
CA ASN A 166 -8.07 8.33 -1.17
C ASN A 166 -6.68 8.36 -1.82
N ILE A 167 -6.54 8.16 -3.14
CA ILE A 167 -5.28 8.35 -3.86
C ILE A 167 -5.47 9.17 -5.13
N GLU A 168 -4.38 9.78 -5.61
CA GLU A 168 -4.35 10.41 -6.93
C GLU A 168 -3.29 9.72 -7.81
N LEU A 169 -3.69 9.32 -9.02
CA LEU A 169 -2.78 8.73 -10.00
C LEU A 169 -2.25 9.83 -10.91
N ILE A 170 -0.95 10.06 -10.86
CA ILE A 170 -0.23 11.08 -11.62
C ILE A 170 0.56 10.39 -12.73
N LYS A 171 0.38 10.83 -13.97
CA LYS A 171 1.17 10.32 -15.09
C LYS A 171 2.50 11.07 -15.19
N ALA A 172 3.60 10.37 -15.01
CA ALA A 172 4.96 10.89 -15.15
C ALA A 172 5.82 9.87 -15.91
N ASP A 173 6.57 10.33 -16.92
CA ASP A 173 7.49 9.48 -17.70
C ASP A 173 6.86 8.15 -18.19
N ASN A 174 5.66 8.24 -18.76
CA ASN A 174 4.85 7.10 -19.23
C ASN A 174 4.47 6.07 -18.15
N LYS A 175 4.62 6.41 -16.86
CA LYS A 175 4.21 5.61 -15.71
C LYS A 175 3.11 6.33 -14.93
N ALA A 176 2.20 5.56 -14.35
CA ALA A 176 1.28 6.07 -13.34
C ALA A 176 1.96 5.95 -11.97
N LEU A 177 2.28 7.10 -11.38
CA LEU A 177 2.79 7.21 -10.02
C LEU A 177 1.67 7.62 -9.09
N VAL A 178 1.76 7.15 -7.85
CA VAL A 178 0.70 7.35 -6.86
C VAL A 178 1.09 8.49 -5.96
N ARG A 179 0.15 9.42 -5.81
CA ARG A 179 0.25 10.53 -4.89
C ARG A 179 -0.65 10.23 -3.67
N PRO A 180 -0.06 10.05 -2.49
CA PRO A 180 -0.80 9.73 -1.26
C PRO A 180 -1.52 10.96 -0.71
N ARG A 181 -2.44 10.75 0.23
CA ARG A 181 -2.92 11.84 1.10
C ARG A 181 -1.86 12.23 2.12
N HIS A 182 -1.90 13.47 2.59
CA HIS A 182 -1.06 13.89 3.69
C HIS A 182 -1.67 13.49 5.04
N TRP A 183 -0.90 12.74 5.83
CA TRP A 183 -1.24 12.34 7.19
C TRP A 183 -0.87 13.47 8.16
N GLU A 184 -1.88 14.15 8.71
CA GLU A 184 -1.67 15.23 9.69
C GLU A 184 -1.87 14.80 11.14
N PHE A 185 -2.18 13.53 11.38
CA PHE A 185 -2.56 13.03 12.70
C PHE A 185 -1.33 12.65 13.54
N VAL A 186 -0.51 13.65 13.82
CA VAL A 186 0.74 13.58 14.60
C VAL A 186 0.72 14.69 15.64
N ASP A 187 0.86 14.34 16.91
CA ASP A 187 1.07 15.26 18.03
C ASP A 187 2.38 14.92 18.76
N TYR A 188 2.73 15.67 19.80
CA TYR A 188 3.89 15.41 20.66
C TYR A 188 3.48 15.49 22.12
N ASP A 189 3.99 14.56 22.94
CA ASP A 189 3.74 14.57 24.38
C ASP A 189 4.69 15.54 25.12
N GLN A 190 4.56 15.62 26.44
CA GLN A 190 5.41 16.47 27.29
C GLN A 190 6.93 16.17 27.18
N TYR A 191 7.30 14.95 26.79
CA TYR A 191 8.68 14.53 26.58
C TYR A 191 9.13 14.73 25.12
N HIS A 192 8.27 15.32 24.29
CA HIS A 192 8.43 15.50 22.85
C HIS A 192 8.54 14.19 22.07
N ARG A 193 7.90 13.12 22.58
CA ARG A 193 7.75 11.87 21.83
C ARG A 193 6.65 12.02 20.77
N PRO A 194 6.91 11.62 19.52
CA PRO A 194 5.88 11.58 18.49
C PRO A 194 4.69 10.73 18.91
N THR A 195 3.50 11.27 18.75
CA THR A 195 2.23 10.60 19.06
C THR A 195 1.41 10.49 17.78
N LEU A 196 1.31 9.30 17.22
CA LEU A 196 0.49 9.03 16.05
C LEU A 196 -0.90 8.55 16.50
N TYR A 197 -1.96 9.17 16.00
CA TYR A 197 -3.34 8.80 16.32
C TYR A 197 -4.15 8.58 15.05
N ASN A 198 -5.04 7.60 15.04
CA ASN A 198 -5.76 7.18 13.85
C ASN A 198 -7.27 7.46 14.01
N PRO A 199 -7.79 8.54 13.41
CA PRO A 199 -9.21 8.85 13.46
C PRO A 199 -10.06 8.03 12.47
N LEU A 200 -9.45 7.16 11.66
CA LEU A 200 -10.16 6.36 10.68
C LEU A 200 -10.80 5.12 11.33
N GLY A 201 -11.80 4.56 10.64
CA GLY A 201 -12.42 3.29 11.01
C GLY A 201 -11.61 2.04 10.62
N GLN A 202 -10.42 2.20 10.04
CA GLN A 202 -9.54 1.12 9.62
C GLN A 202 -8.18 1.25 10.30
N ALA A 203 -7.57 0.13 10.66
CA ALA A 203 -6.21 0.12 11.18
C ALA A 203 -5.21 0.45 10.06
N MET A 204 -4.11 1.10 10.42
CA MET A 204 -3.07 1.56 9.50
C MET A 204 -1.75 0.87 9.83
N THR A 205 -0.99 0.50 8.80
CA THR A 205 0.40 0.07 8.90
C THR A 205 1.30 1.17 8.36
N PHE A 206 2.28 1.61 9.15
CA PHE A 206 3.22 2.67 8.83
C PHE A 206 4.57 2.05 8.50
N ARG A 207 5.11 2.30 7.30
CA ARG A 207 6.48 1.96 6.93
C ARG A 207 7.37 3.21 6.97
N TYR A 208 8.49 3.11 7.66
CA TYR A 208 9.47 4.19 7.81
C TYR A 208 10.88 3.64 7.98
N SER A 209 11.90 4.49 7.88
CA SER A 209 13.29 4.12 8.18
C SER A 209 13.70 4.69 9.53
N TYR A 210 14.17 3.85 10.44
CA TYR A 210 14.63 4.28 11.76
C TYR A 210 15.81 3.43 12.21
N ALA A 211 16.85 4.07 12.74
CA ALA A 211 18.11 3.44 13.12
C ALA A 211 18.72 2.57 11.99
N GLY A 212 18.69 3.07 10.74
CA GLY A 212 19.31 2.42 9.59
C GLY A 212 18.55 1.23 8.99
N ALA A 213 17.33 0.95 9.47
CA ALA A 213 16.51 -0.16 8.97
C ALA A 213 15.08 0.29 8.66
N SER A 214 14.44 -0.41 7.71
CA SER A 214 13.01 -0.26 7.43
C SER A 214 12.21 -0.93 8.54
N ARG A 215 11.20 -0.21 9.05
CA ARG A 215 10.36 -0.59 10.19
C ARG A 215 8.90 -0.47 9.80
N GLU A 216 8.07 -1.30 10.40
CA GLU A 216 6.62 -1.27 10.24
C GLU A 216 5.94 -1.17 11.59
N ALA A 217 5.17 -0.11 11.81
CA ALA A 217 4.37 0.06 13.02
C ALA A 217 2.88 -0.05 12.69
N TYR A 218 2.16 -0.80 13.51
CA TYR A 218 0.71 -0.94 13.44
C TYR A 218 0.03 0.10 14.34
N LEU A 219 -1.01 0.75 13.83
CA LEU A 219 -1.84 1.69 14.57
C LEU A 219 -3.31 1.30 14.43
N PRO A 220 -3.97 0.84 15.50
CA PRO A 220 -5.37 0.41 15.43
C PRO A 220 -6.31 1.57 15.03
N ALA A 221 -7.47 1.22 14.47
CA ALA A 221 -8.56 2.16 14.20
C ALA A 221 -8.99 2.86 15.50
N GLY A 222 -9.15 4.18 15.47
CA GLY A 222 -9.48 4.99 16.65
C GLY A 222 -8.41 5.02 17.74
N GLY A 223 -7.23 4.43 17.50
CA GLY A 223 -6.18 4.28 18.50
C GLY A 223 -5.11 5.35 18.45
N ARG A 224 -4.18 5.28 19.40
CA ARG A 224 -3.04 6.18 19.52
C ARG A 224 -1.80 5.45 20.02
N ILE A 225 -0.66 5.70 19.36
CA ILE A 225 0.66 5.20 19.77
C ILE A 225 1.59 6.36 20.06
N VAL A 226 2.48 6.17 21.05
CA VAL A 226 3.57 7.09 21.38
C VAL A 226 4.88 6.40 21.05
N LEU A 227 5.68 7.03 20.20
CA LEU A 227 6.97 6.50 19.75
C LEU A 227 8.09 6.99 20.66
N ASP A 228 8.86 6.09 21.23
CA ASP A 228 10.10 6.39 21.96
C ASP A 228 11.25 6.76 21.00
N ALA A 229 11.02 7.77 20.17
CA ALA A 229 11.93 8.24 19.14
C ALA A 229 13.03 9.14 19.74
N GLY A 230 13.98 8.54 20.47
CA GLY A 230 15.09 9.27 21.11
C GLY A 230 16.19 9.75 20.16
N THR A 231 16.23 9.27 18.91
CA THR A 231 17.22 9.69 17.92
C THR A 231 16.72 10.95 17.21
N VAL A 232 17.52 12.02 17.24
CA VAL A 232 17.21 13.28 16.55
C VAL A 232 17.16 13.03 15.04
N GLY A 233 16.13 13.55 14.38
CA GLY A 233 16.01 13.50 12.93
C GLY A 233 14.55 13.53 12.47
N LEU A 234 14.34 13.98 11.23
CA LEU A 234 13.05 13.89 10.55
C LEU A 234 12.89 12.48 9.98
N VAL A 235 11.75 11.86 10.23
CA VAL A 235 11.43 10.48 9.82
C VAL A 235 10.18 10.50 8.95
N PRO A 236 10.35 10.48 7.62
CA PRO A 236 9.25 10.29 6.68
C PRO A 236 8.67 8.88 6.77
N PHE A 237 7.36 8.75 6.53
CA PHE A 237 6.68 7.46 6.49
C PHE A 237 5.63 7.37 5.39
N THR A 238 5.30 6.14 5.01
CA THR A 238 4.10 5.80 4.24
C THR A 238 3.15 5.00 5.14
N ALA A 239 1.87 5.37 5.19
CA ALA A 239 0.83 4.69 5.94
C ALA A 239 -0.20 4.08 5.00
N VAL A 240 -0.57 2.81 5.22
CA VAL A 240 -1.52 2.09 4.36
C VAL A 240 -2.54 1.30 5.17
N SER A 241 -3.75 1.19 4.62
CA SER A 241 -4.81 0.26 5.07
C SER A 241 -5.49 -0.36 3.85
N GLU A 242 -6.68 -0.91 4.01
CA GLU A 242 -7.44 -1.49 2.89
C GLU A 242 -7.91 -0.44 1.89
N SER A 243 -8.21 0.78 2.36
CA SER A 243 -8.82 1.84 1.52
C SER A 243 -8.03 3.15 1.53
N TYR A 244 -6.99 3.26 2.35
CA TYR A 244 -6.23 4.50 2.49
C TYR A 244 -4.75 4.29 2.21
N LEU A 245 -4.17 5.29 1.57
CA LEU A 245 -2.73 5.43 1.41
C LEU A 245 -2.38 6.89 1.71
N ALA A 246 -1.52 7.08 2.71
CA ALA A 246 -1.09 8.38 3.17
C ALA A 246 0.42 8.43 3.36
N ALA A 247 0.97 9.63 3.39
CA ALA A 247 2.35 9.90 3.73
C ALA A 247 2.42 11.09 4.69
N GLY A 248 3.45 11.11 5.50
CA GLY A 248 3.70 12.17 6.46
C GLY A 248 5.07 12.01 7.09
N SER A 249 5.32 12.76 8.15
CA SER A 249 6.54 12.61 8.93
C SER A 249 6.33 12.84 10.42
N PHE A 250 7.30 12.41 11.20
CA PHE A 250 7.51 12.85 12.57
C PHE A 250 8.98 13.19 12.78
N TYR A 251 9.33 13.89 13.85
CA TYR A 251 10.73 14.11 14.20
C TYR A 251 11.04 13.53 15.58
N GLY A 252 12.22 12.93 15.71
CA GLY A 252 12.70 12.35 16.95
C GLY A 252 13.57 13.29 17.77
N GLY A 253 14.30 12.71 18.72
CA GLY A 253 15.13 13.41 19.71
C GLY A 253 14.41 13.62 21.04
N ALA A 254 13.34 12.88 21.28
CA ALA A 254 12.57 12.91 22.50
C ALA A 254 13.38 12.45 23.72
N PHE A 255 13.01 12.93 24.90
CA PHE A 255 13.40 12.25 26.14
C PHE A 255 12.59 10.96 26.24
N VAL A 256 13.27 9.82 26.31
CA VAL A 256 12.62 8.51 26.49
C VAL A 256 12.59 8.19 27.98
N PRO A 257 11.44 8.31 28.65
CA PRO A 257 11.35 8.02 30.08
C PRO A 257 11.57 6.52 30.35
N PRO A 258 12.13 6.15 31.50
CA PRO A 258 12.08 4.76 31.97
C PRO A 258 10.64 4.27 32.13
N ASP A 259 10.45 2.96 32.15
CA ASP A 259 9.12 2.38 32.40
C ASP A 259 8.57 2.83 33.75
N ASN A 260 7.27 3.10 33.79
CA ASN A 260 6.53 3.61 34.96
C ASN A 260 6.97 4.99 35.48
N TRP A 261 7.81 5.72 34.73
CA TRP A 261 8.14 7.10 35.06
C TRP A 261 6.93 8.03 34.84
N GLN A 262 6.58 8.81 35.86
CA GLN A 262 5.48 9.78 35.84
C GLN A 262 5.96 11.22 36.12
N GLY A 263 7.27 11.41 36.29
CA GLY A 263 7.86 12.71 36.59
C GLY A 263 8.01 13.61 35.35
N PRO A 264 8.29 14.91 35.53
CA PRO A 264 8.60 15.78 34.39
C PRO A 264 9.88 15.33 33.66
N PRO A 265 10.14 15.85 32.44
CA PRO A 265 11.45 15.72 31.81
C PRO A 265 12.58 16.22 32.75
N PRO A 266 13.80 15.66 32.67
CA PRO A 266 14.92 16.12 33.48
C PRO A 266 15.17 17.63 33.32
N PRO A 267 15.59 18.36 34.37
CA PRO A 267 15.77 19.82 34.29
C PRO A 267 16.77 20.30 33.23
N GLY A 268 17.70 19.45 32.81
CA GLY A 268 18.68 19.75 31.74
C GLY A 268 18.25 19.29 30.34
N TYR A 269 17.07 18.69 30.19
CA TYR A 269 16.55 18.29 28.89
C TYR A 269 16.02 19.52 28.15
N ALA A 270 16.62 19.79 27.00
CA ALA A 270 16.09 20.72 26.00
C ALA A 270 15.53 19.89 24.85
N ALA A 271 14.25 20.07 24.55
CA ALA A 271 13.64 19.42 23.41
C ALA A 271 14.33 19.87 22.10
N PRO A 272 14.50 18.96 21.13
CA PRO A 272 14.99 19.33 19.81
C PRO A 272 14.10 20.40 19.18
N ALA A 273 14.71 21.38 18.53
CA ALA A 273 13.96 22.29 17.68
C ALA A 273 13.26 21.49 16.57
N PRO A 274 12.01 21.83 16.20
CA PRO A 274 11.37 21.24 15.04
C PRO A 274 12.23 21.41 13.79
N PRO A 275 12.17 20.46 12.83
CA PRO A 275 12.86 20.58 11.56
C PRO A 275 12.55 21.89 10.86
N THR A 276 13.56 22.50 10.23
CA THR A 276 13.36 23.75 9.50
C THR A 276 12.53 23.49 8.24
N LEU A 277 11.42 24.20 8.10
CA LEU A 277 10.54 24.15 6.93
C LEU A 277 10.84 25.34 6.02
N TYR A 278 11.45 25.06 4.88
CA TYR A 278 11.73 26.06 3.85
C TYR A 278 10.52 26.19 2.94
N GLN A 279 10.02 27.40 2.79
CA GLN A 279 8.83 27.67 2.00
C GLN A 279 9.21 28.10 0.58
N ASN A 280 8.37 27.77 -0.39
CA ASN A 280 8.43 28.29 -1.75
C ASN A 280 9.79 28.04 -2.45
N VAL A 281 10.36 26.85 -2.22
CA VAL A 281 11.72 26.50 -2.65
C VAL A 281 11.75 26.23 -4.15
N SER A 282 12.67 26.92 -4.84
CA SER A 282 12.96 26.67 -6.26
C SER A 282 13.85 25.45 -6.43
N ALA A 283 13.37 24.47 -7.19
CA ALA A 283 14.04 23.20 -7.44
C ALA A 283 14.29 23.00 -8.93
N GLU A 284 15.54 22.76 -9.29
CA GLU A 284 15.92 22.31 -10.64
C GLU A 284 15.73 20.79 -10.74
N ILE A 285 15.10 20.34 -11.83
CA ILE A 285 14.95 18.93 -12.20
C ILE A 285 15.73 18.69 -13.51
N PRO A 286 16.99 18.23 -13.43
CA PRO A 286 17.87 18.13 -14.59
C PRO A 286 17.36 17.18 -15.66
N ALA A 287 16.68 16.10 -15.25
CA ALA A 287 16.21 15.06 -16.17
C ALA A 287 15.19 15.56 -17.21
N VAL A 288 14.44 16.62 -16.87
CA VAL A 288 13.46 17.25 -17.77
C VAL A 288 13.84 18.69 -18.13
N VAL A 289 14.99 19.17 -17.65
CA VAL A 289 15.51 20.53 -17.87
C VAL A 289 14.48 21.61 -17.45
N GLN A 290 13.89 21.42 -16.28
CA GLN A 290 12.85 22.32 -15.76
C GLN A 290 13.12 22.76 -14.33
N THR A 291 12.63 23.95 -14.02
CA THR A 291 12.57 24.46 -12.65
C THR A 291 11.13 24.44 -12.19
N VAL A 292 10.90 23.91 -10.99
CA VAL A 292 9.60 23.94 -10.32
C VAL A 292 9.73 24.65 -8.97
N GLN A 293 8.61 25.14 -8.46
CA GLN A 293 8.52 25.67 -7.10
C GLN A 293 7.80 24.66 -6.22
N ILE A 294 8.41 24.32 -5.10
CA ILE A 294 7.85 23.41 -4.10
C ILE A 294 7.33 24.23 -2.93
N GLY A 295 6.12 23.93 -2.46
CA GLY A 295 5.46 24.69 -1.40
C GLY A 295 6.28 24.67 -0.12
N GLN A 296 6.67 23.48 0.33
CA GLN A 296 7.44 23.26 1.54
C GLN A 296 8.52 22.19 1.34
N VAL A 297 9.72 22.46 1.84
CA VAL A 297 10.84 21.51 1.85
C VAL A 297 11.41 21.41 3.25
N ALA A 298 11.59 20.19 3.72
CA ALA A 298 12.39 19.88 4.90
C ALA A 298 13.62 19.05 4.49
N VAL A 299 14.76 19.29 5.13
CA VAL A 299 15.97 18.50 4.90
C VAL A 299 15.95 17.31 5.87
N VAL A 300 15.95 16.10 5.31
CA VAL A 300 15.91 14.85 6.08
C VAL A 300 17.31 14.47 6.55
N GLY A 301 18.32 14.63 5.68
CA GLY A 301 19.68 14.24 5.99
C GLY A 301 20.65 14.47 4.83
N HIS A 302 21.92 14.17 5.09
CA HIS A 302 23.01 14.18 4.14
C HIS A 302 23.75 12.84 4.20
N ASP A 303 24.11 12.28 3.06
CA ASP A 303 24.80 10.99 2.91
C ASP A 303 25.91 11.10 1.87
N ASP A 304 27.15 11.22 2.37
CA ASP A 304 28.37 11.29 1.55
C ASP A 304 28.62 10.03 0.71
N SER A 305 27.97 8.90 1.04
CA SER A 305 28.10 7.66 0.25
C SER A 305 27.25 7.67 -1.03
N GLN A 306 26.30 8.60 -1.15
CA GLN A 306 25.53 8.77 -2.38
C GLN A 306 26.37 9.40 -3.50
N PRO A 307 26.02 9.15 -4.77
CA PRO A 307 26.66 9.84 -5.89
C PRO A 307 26.59 11.37 -5.75
N PRO A 308 27.61 12.11 -6.22
CA PRO A 308 27.57 13.57 -6.25
C PRO A 308 26.30 14.11 -6.89
N GLY A 309 25.68 15.11 -6.26
CA GLY A 309 24.37 15.64 -6.68
C GLY A 309 23.16 14.82 -6.22
N SER A 310 23.33 13.82 -5.35
CA SER A 310 22.25 13.06 -4.68
C SER A 310 22.51 12.84 -3.18
N GLN A 311 23.42 13.60 -2.59
CA GLN A 311 23.86 13.44 -1.21
C GLN A 311 22.87 14.01 -0.20
N ASP A 312 22.05 14.98 -0.60
CA ASP A 312 21.04 15.57 0.27
C ASP A 312 19.70 14.87 0.07
N THR A 313 19.05 14.53 1.18
CA THR A 313 17.70 13.97 1.18
C THR A 313 16.70 15.03 1.65
N PHE A 314 15.62 15.21 0.91
CA PHE A 314 14.57 16.18 1.16
C PHE A 314 13.23 15.50 1.31
N LEU A 315 12.39 16.04 2.19
CA LEU A 315 10.97 15.74 2.24
C LEU A 315 10.21 16.94 1.67
N LEU A 316 9.51 16.70 0.56
CA LEU A 316 8.81 17.71 -0.23
C LEU A 316 7.31 17.63 0.09
N ASP A 317 6.73 18.77 0.47
CA ASP A 317 5.32 18.92 0.86
C ASP A 317 4.84 17.81 1.81
N ASP A 318 5.71 17.40 2.74
CA ASP A 318 5.50 16.33 3.74
C ASP A 318 4.99 14.98 3.18
N SER A 319 5.25 14.68 1.91
CA SER A 319 4.69 13.48 1.26
C SER A 319 5.60 12.81 0.26
N THR A 320 6.54 13.55 -0.36
CA THR A 320 7.42 13.01 -1.39
C THR A 320 8.87 13.05 -0.93
N LEU A 321 9.55 11.92 -0.94
CA LEU A 321 10.97 11.86 -0.62
C LEU A 321 11.78 12.19 -1.88
N ALA A 322 12.85 12.95 -1.75
CA ALA A 322 13.72 13.31 -2.87
C ALA A 322 15.19 13.28 -2.47
N TRP A 323 16.06 12.98 -3.45
CA TRP A 323 17.51 13.04 -3.31
C TRP A 323 18.08 14.02 -4.32
N GLY A 324 19.09 14.76 -3.88
CA GLY A 324 19.60 15.88 -4.65
C GLY A 324 20.78 16.56 -3.97
N GLN A 325 20.83 17.88 -4.15
CA GLN A 325 21.83 18.73 -3.51
C GLN A 325 21.26 20.13 -3.26
N VAL A 326 21.62 20.73 -2.13
CA VAL A 326 21.44 22.16 -1.89
C VAL A 326 22.45 22.93 -2.73
N ASN A 327 21.97 23.88 -3.51
CA ASN A 327 22.83 24.64 -4.41
C ASN A 327 23.56 25.77 -3.68
N ASP A 328 24.67 26.19 -4.28
CA ASP A 328 25.41 27.38 -3.85
C ASP A 328 24.49 28.62 -3.80
N PRO A 329 24.72 29.56 -2.87
CA PRO A 329 23.92 30.79 -2.78
C PRO A 329 23.91 31.63 -4.07
N SER A 330 24.91 31.45 -4.95
CA SER A 330 25.02 32.14 -6.24
C SER A 330 24.16 31.52 -7.35
N SER A 331 23.59 30.32 -7.13
CA SER A 331 22.74 29.62 -8.09
C SER A 331 21.39 30.32 -8.30
N SER A 332 20.78 30.10 -9.47
CA SER A 332 19.44 30.59 -9.79
C SER A 332 18.33 29.78 -9.12
N THR A 333 18.61 28.55 -8.69
CA THR A 333 17.71 27.64 -7.97
C THR A 333 18.31 27.26 -6.62
N GLN A 334 17.45 27.02 -5.63
CA GLN A 334 17.88 26.74 -4.26
C GLN A 334 18.32 25.29 -4.05
N ILE A 335 17.67 24.36 -4.73
CA ILE A 335 18.02 22.95 -4.70
C ILE A 335 18.02 22.35 -6.11
N LYS A 336 18.73 21.24 -6.25
CA LYS A 336 18.66 20.35 -7.40
C LYS A 336 18.08 19.02 -6.96
N VAL A 337 17.11 18.49 -7.70
CA VAL A 337 16.50 17.17 -7.44
C VAL A 337 16.92 16.18 -8.52
N ALA A 338 17.66 15.15 -8.13
CA ALA A 338 18.13 14.11 -9.02
C ALA A 338 17.21 12.88 -9.03
N LYS A 339 16.59 12.57 -7.89
CA LYS A 339 15.69 11.43 -7.72
C LYS A 339 14.50 11.82 -6.82
N SER A 340 13.34 11.22 -7.05
CA SER A 340 12.19 11.30 -6.15
C SER A 340 11.54 9.94 -5.92
N GLN A 341 10.80 9.80 -4.82
CA GLN A 341 9.99 8.66 -4.47
C GLN A 341 8.65 9.16 -3.93
N SER A 342 7.57 8.82 -4.62
CA SER A 342 6.23 9.35 -4.31
C SER A 342 5.65 8.80 -3.00
N LEU A 343 6.16 7.66 -2.52
CA LEU A 343 5.79 7.04 -1.25
C LEU A 343 7.06 6.84 -0.42
N PRO A 344 7.28 7.63 0.65
CA PRO A 344 8.52 7.53 1.43
C PRO A 344 8.79 6.11 1.94
N GLY A 345 9.95 5.56 1.58
CA GLY A 345 10.36 4.21 1.98
C GLY A 345 9.64 3.07 1.25
N PHE A 346 8.88 3.37 0.19
CA PHE A 346 8.17 2.35 -0.59
C PHE A 346 8.16 2.63 -2.10
N GLY A 347 8.32 1.57 -2.89
CA GLY A 347 8.16 1.64 -4.34
C GLY A 347 9.37 2.23 -5.07
N PRO A 348 9.27 2.36 -6.40
CA PRO A 348 10.38 2.80 -7.22
C PRO A 348 10.68 4.29 -7.02
N THR A 349 11.93 4.66 -7.30
CA THR A 349 12.30 6.06 -7.50
C THR A 349 12.13 6.44 -8.97
N ASP A 350 11.88 7.72 -9.22
CA ASP A 350 11.95 8.36 -10.54
C ASP A 350 13.05 9.44 -10.54
N ASN A 351 13.29 10.06 -11.70
CA ASN A 351 14.35 11.04 -11.92
C ASN A 351 13.93 12.50 -11.62
N GLY A 352 12.86 12.70 -10.84
CA GLY A 352 12.24 13.99 -10.56
C GLY A 352 11.08 14.36 -11.49
N SER A 353 10.85 13.57 -12.55
CA SER A 353 9.70 13.71 -13.47
C SER A 353 8.35 13.77 -12.75
N PHE A 354 8.20 13.08 -11.61
CA PHE A 354 6.98 13.13 -10.79
C PHE A 354 6.67 14.56 -10.33
N LEU A 355 7.68 15.28 -9.84
CA LEU A 355 7.54 16.66 -9.38
C LEU A 355 7.15 17.60 -10.53
N PHE A 356 7.75 17.40 -11.70
CA PHE A 356 7.36 18.15 -12.89
C PHE A 356 5.90 17.89 -13.29
N ALA A 357 5.45 16.63 -13.25
CA ALA A 357 4.06 16.29 -13.53
C ALA A 357 3.08 16.90 -12.52
N LEU A 358 3.46 17.01 -11.25
CA LEU A 358 2.68 17.70 -10.21
C LEU A 358 2.63 19.23 -10.36
N ALA A 359 3.62 19.80 -11.04
CA ALA A 359 3.73 21.23 -11.30
C ALA A 359 3.07 21.66 -12.62
N ALA A 360 2.89 20.73 -13.55
CA ALA A 360 2.19 21.00 -14.79
C ALA A 360 0.69 21.27 -14.50
N PRO A 361 0.10 22.35 -15.07
CA PRO A 361 -1.34 22.55 -15.01
C PRO A 361 -2.04 21.48 -15.87
N GLY A 362 -2.29 20.32 -15.27
CA GLY A 362 -3.14 19.28 -15.82
C GLY A 362 -4.56 19.43 -15.25
N GLU A 363 -5.57 19.47 -16.12
CA GLU A 363 -6.97 19.46 -15.72
C GLU A 363 -7.25 18.31 -14.74
N PRO A 364 -7.80 18.58 -13.54
CA PRO A 364 -8.31 17.53 -12.68
C PRO A 364 -9.52 16.92 -13.40
N ASN A 365 -9.45 15.63 -13.71
CA ASN A 365 -10.45 14.83 -14.47
C ASN A 365 -10.17 14.60 -15.97
N GLN A 366 -8.91 14.39 -16.36
CA GLN A 366 -8.72 13.43 -17.44
C GLN A 366 -8.88 12.02 -16.84
N ALA A 367 -10.15 11.61 -16.73
CA ALA A 367 -10.54 10.21 -16.61
C ALA A 367 -9.60 9.42 -17.52
N ALA A 368 -9.02 8.35 -16.97
CA ALA A 368 -8.10 7.51 -17.72
C ALA A 368 -8.66 7.33 -19.14
N PRO A 369 -7.93 7.74 -20.21
CA PRO A 369 -8.20 7.17 -21.50
C PRO A 369 -8.21 5.66 -21.24
N PRO A 370 -9.25 4.91 -21.66
CA PRO A 370 -9.27 3.47 -21.47
C PRO A 370 -7.89 2.97 -21.88
N ALA A 371 -7.26 2.16 -21.01
CA ALA A 371 -5.90 1.67 -21.21
C ALA A 371 -5.71 1.38 -22.70
N PRO A 372 -4.67 1.92 -23.37
CA PRO A 372 -4.49 1.66 -24.79
C PRO A 372 -4.60 0.16 -24.95
N SER A 373 -5.64 -0.26 -25.66
CA SER A 373 -5.91 -1.67 -25.90
C SER A 373 -4.60 -2.23 -26.40
N GLN A 374 -3.94 -3.05 -25.57
CA GLN A 374 -2.84 -3.88 -26.01
C GLN A 374 -3.32 -4.47 -27.34
N PRO A 375 -2.62 -4.27 -28.47
CA PRO A 375 -3.03 -4.92 -29.70
C PRO A 375 -3.02 -6.41 -29.40
N TRP A 376 -4.22 -6.98 -29.37
CA TRP A 376 -4.56 -8.36 -29.03
C TRP A 376 -4.15 -9.32 -30.16
N TRP A 377 -2.98 -9.07 -30.75
CA TRP A 377 -2.36 -9.85 -31.81
C TRP A 377 -0.88 -9.94 -31.45
N PRO A 378 -0.40 -11.15 -31.11
CA PRO A 378 -0.23 -12.17 -32.14
C PRO A 378 -0.94 -13.51 -31.82
N SER A 379 -2.14 -13.50 -31.26
CA SER A 379 -2.90 -14.74 -30.98
C SER A 379 -3.83 -15.19 -32.11
N ALA A 380 -4.06 -14.37 -33.13
CA ALA A 380 -4.97 -14.73 -34.22
C ALA A 380 -4.29 -15.16 -35.53
N LEU A 381 -3.02 -15.60 -35.43
CA LEU A 381 -2.43 -16.56 -36.38
C LEU A 381 -2.67 -18.03 -35.98
N GLY A 382 -3.26 -18.31 -34.80
CA GLY A 382 -3.58 -19.67 -34.36
C GLY A 382 -4.98 -20.17 -34.77
N PHE A 383 -5.94 -19.26 -34.99
CA PHE A 383 -7.34 -19.65 -35.27
C PHE A 383 -7.76 -19.49 -36.75
N GLY A 384 -6.98 -18.78 -37.58
CA GLY A 384 -7.22 -18.70 -39.03
C GLY A 384 -6.97 -20.01 -39.77
N LEU A 385 -6.04 -20.84 -39.29
CA LEU A 385 -5.75 -22.16 -39.88
C LEU A 385 -6.81 -23.22 -39.53
N LEU A 386 -7.49 -23.10 -38.40
CA LEU A 386 -8.57 -24.02 -38.00
C LEU A 386 -9.89 -23.73 -38.74
N GLY A 387 -10.21 -22.45 -39.01
CA GLY A 387 -11.39 -22.07 -39.77
C GLY A 387 -11.35 -22.52 -41.24
N ILE A 388 -10.18 -22.39 -41.89
CA ILE A 388 -10.00 -22.81 -43.29
C ILE A 388 -10.01 -24.34 -43.42
N ALA A 389 -9.44 -25.08 -42.44
CA ALA A 389 -9.47 -26.54 -42.45
C ALA A 389 -10.90 -27.10 -42.29
N VAL A 390 -11.74 -26.49 -41.44
CA VAL A 390 -13.14 -26.94 -41.26
C VAL A 390 -13.99 -26.64 -42.51
N VAL A 391 -13.80 -25.48 -43.15
CA VAL A 391 -14.52 -25.16 -44.40
C VAL A 391 -14.07 -26.05 -45.56
N ALA A 392 -12.76 -26.35 -45.67
CA ALA A 392 -12.25 -27.25 -46.71
C ALA A 392 -12.72 -28.71 -46.53
N VAL A 393 -12.74 -29.22 -45.30
CA VAL A 393 -13.25 -30.58 -44.99
C VAL A 393 -14.77 -30.67 -45.20
N SER A 394 -15.52 -29.62 -44.82
CA SER A 394 -16.97 -29.58 -45.03
C SER A 394 -17.33 -29.51 -46.52
N SER A 395 -16.58 -28.77 -47.33
CA SER A 395 -16.80 -28.67 -48.77
C SER A 395 -16.41 -29.96 -49.52
N LEU A 396 -15.35 -30.66 -49.08
CA LEU A 396 -14.97 -31.98 -49.62
C LEU A 396 -15.96 -33.09 -49.26
N LEU A 397 -16.59 -33.03 -48.09
CA LEU A 397 -17.65 -33.96 -47.69
C LEU A 397 -18.97 -33.69 -48.41
N ASN A 398 -19.31 -32.41 -48.66
CA ASN A 398 -20.54 -32.07 -49.41
C ASN A 398 -20.41 -32.42 -50.89
N ARG A 399 -19.24 -32.20 -51.52
CA ARG A 399 -18.98 -32.64 -52.90
C ARG A 399 -19.00 -34.16 -53.08
N ARG A 400 -18.70 -34.95 -52.04
CA ARG A 400 -18.82 -36.41 -52.09
C ARG A 400 -20.27 -36.89 -51.99
N LYS A 401 -21.17 -36.09 -51.42
CA LYS A 401 -22.60 -36.38 -51.36
C LYS A 401 -23.28 -36.06 -52.70
N ASP A 402 -22.92 -34.94 -53.33
CA ASP A 402 -23.47 -34.55 -54.63
C ASP A 402 -23.02 -35.49 -55.78
N ASN A 403 -21.79 -36.03 -55.72
CA ASN A 403 -21.34 -37.04 -56.69
C ASN A 403 -21.92 -38.45 -56.45
N ALA A 404 -22.58 -38.70 -55.32
CA ALA A 404 -23.26 -39.96 -55.04
C ALA A 404 -24.73 -39.96 -55.50
N ASP A 405 -25.36 -38.77 -55.61
CA ASP A 405 -26.73 -38.63 -56.12
C ASP A 405 -26.79 -38.41 -57.65
N ASP A 406 -25.71 -37.93 -58.30
CA ASP A 406 -25.63 -37.81 -59.77
C ASP A 406 -25.28 -39.12 -60.52
N THR A 407 -25.18 -40.25 -59.80
CA THR A 407 -25.00 -41.59 -60.42
C THR A 407 -26.27 -42.45 -60.32
N SER A 408 -27.45 -41.82 -60.31
CA SER A 408 -28.73 -42.56 -60.28
C SER A 408 -29.80 -42.15 -61.29
N ASP A 409 -29.56 -41.17 -62.18
CA ASP A 409 -30.55 -40.77 -63.20
C ASP A 409 -29.94 -40.49 -64.60
N SER A 410 -29.20 -41.45 -65.18
CA SER A 410 -28.95 -41.47 -66.63
C SER A 410 -28.60 -42.85 -67.22
N VAL A 411 -29.42 -43.88 -66.97
CA VAL A 411 -29.44 -45.06 -67.85
C VAL A 411 -30.89 -45.55 -68.01
N THR A 412 -31.33 -45.61 -69.27
CA THR A 412 -32.62 -46.01 -69.88
C THR A 412 -33.45 -44.80 -70.33
N ASP A 413 -33.75 -44.59 -71.62
CA ASP A 413 -34.06 -45.59 -72.63
C ASP A 413 -33.70 -45.09 -74.04
N SER A 414 -32.93 -45.91 -74.75
CA SER A 414 -32.86 -45.86 -76.22
C SER A 414 -33.87 -46.88 -76.73
N ARG A 415 -34.93 -46.44 -77.41
CA ARG A 415 -35.58 -47.28 -78.42
C ARG A 415 -36.40 -46.50 -79.46
N HIS A 416 -35.90 -46.64 -80.69
CA HIS A 416 -36.62 -46.74 -81.98
C HIS A 416 -37.36 -45.50 -82.50
N SER A 417 -36.90 -44.90 -83.60
CA SER A 417 -36.93 -45.38 -84.99
C SER A 417 -38.30 -45.26 -85.65
N LYS A 418 -38.36 -44.34 -86.63
CA LYS A 418 -39.21 -44.31 -87.84
C LYS A 418 -40.72 -44.51 -87.65
N ASN A 419 -41.49 -43.46 -87.93
CA ASN A 419 -41.90 -43.17 -89.32
C ASN A 419 -42.25 -41.69 -89.47
#